data_AF-A0A957VQF6-F1
#
_entry.id   AF-A0A957VQF6-F1
#
_cell.length_a   1.000
_cell.length_b   1.000
_cell.length_c   1.000
_cell.angle_alpha   90.00
_cell.angle_beta   90.00
_cell.angle_gamma   90.00
#
_symmetry.space_group_name_H-M   'P 1'
#
loop_
_entity.id
_entity.type
_entity.pdbx_description
1 polymer ?
#
loop_
_entity_poly.entity_id
_entity_poly.type
_entity_poly.pdbx_seq_one_letter_code
_entity_poly.pdbx_strand_id
1 'polypeptide(L)' 'MKHTLVAWMRDKPGVLNRVSGMLRRRNFNIDSLQVGHSETPGISRMTFVVDGNEHMVDQVIKQLRKVV' A
#
# COMPACT_ATOMS: atom_id res chain seq x y z
N MET A 1 -11.50 2.01 12.27
CA MET A 1 -10.56 3.05 12.72
C MET A 1 -9.62 3.34 11.56
N LYS A 2 -9.18 4.58 11.40
CA LYS A 2 -8.27 4.94 10.31
C LYS A 2 -6.84 4.56 10.64
N HIS A 3 -6.16 3.91 9.70
CA HIS A 3 -4.77 3.50 9.82
C HIS A 3 -3.97 4.02 8.63
N THR A 4 -2.87 4.71 8.92
CA THR A 4 -1.93 5.20 7.90
C THR A 4 -0.81 4.19 7.71
N LEU A 5 -0.58 3.78 6.47
CA LEU A 5 0.46 2.84 6.08
C LEU A 5 1.41 3.52 5.10
N VAL A 6 2.71 3.29 5.31
CA VAL A 6 3.79 3.77 4.43
C VAL A 6 4.58 2.56 3.96
N ALA A 7 4.76 2.44 2.64
CA ALA A 7 5.50 1.36 2.01
C ALA A 7 6.50 1.89 0.99
N TRP A 8 7.71 1.32 1.01
CA TRP A 8 8.72 1.53 -0.01
C TRP A 8 8.64 0.39 -1.03
N MET A 9 8.59 0.74 -2.30
CA MET A 9 8.40 -0.23 -3.38
C MET A 9 9.32 0.10 -4.56
N ARG A 10 9.65 -0.91 -5.37
CA ARG A 10 10.43 -0.68 -6.59
C ARG A 10 9.62 0.20 -7.55
N ASP A 11 10.27 1.22 -8.09
CA ASP A 11 9.68 2.10 -9.09
C ASP A 11 9.66 1.37 -10.45
N LYS A 12 8.59 0.61 -10.67
CA LYS A 12 8.37 -0.17 -11.89
C LYS A 12 6.93 -0.03 -12.36
N PRO A 13 6.68 -0.06 -13.68
CA PRO A 13 5.33 -0.08 -14.23
C PRO A 13 4.48 -1.19 -13.60
N GLY A 14 3.24 -0.85 -13.22
CA GLY A 14 2.27 -1.81 -12.68
C GLY A 14 2.29 -2.03 -11.17
N VAL A 15 3.27 -1.47 -10.43
CA VAL A 15 3.33 -1.60 -8.95
C VAL A 15 2.11 -0.95 -8.29
N LEU A 16 1.71 0.26 -8.71
CA LEU A 16 0.48 0.91 -8.23
C LEU A 16 -0.77 0.05 -8.48
N ASN A 17 -0.91 -0.53 -9.68
CA ASN A 17 -2.05 -1.38 -10.02
C ASN A 17 -2.07 -2.67 -9.19
N ARG A 18 -0.90 -3.25 -8.90
CA ARG A 18 -0.79 -4.45 -8.08
C ARG A 18 -1.20 -4.20 -6.62
N VAL A 19 -0.82 -3.05 -6.07
CA VAL A 19 -1.17 -2.66 -4.69
C VAL A 19 -2.64 -2.28 -4.57
N SER A 20 -3.14 -1.38 -5.42
CA SER A 20 -4.56 -1.00 -5.44
C SER A 20 -5.46 -2.19 -5.70
N GLY A 21 -5.08 -3.08 -6.62
CA GLY A 21 -5.79 -4.33 -6.90
C GLY A 21 -5.73 -5.35 -5.75
N MET A 22 -4.65 -5.38 -4.97
CA MET A 22 -4.55 -6.20 -3.75
C MET A 22 -5.50 -5.68 -2.66
N LEU A 23 -5.53 -4.36 -2.46
CA LEU A 23 -6.42 -3.71 -1.50
C LEU A 23 -7.90 -3.91 -1.87
N ARG A 24 -8.25 -3.67 -3.13
CA ARG A 24 -9.61 -3.89 -3.67
C ARG A 24 -10.08 -5.33 -3.50
N ARG A 25 -9.25 -6.33 -3.87
CA ARG A 25 -9.61 -7.76 -3.79
C ARG A 25 -9.94 -8.24 -2.38
N ARG A 26 -9.51 -7.50 -1.35
CA ARG A 26 -9.73 -7.81 0.06
C ARG A 26 -10.76 -6.89 0.71
N ASN A 27 -11.46 -6.11 -0.10
CA ASN A 27 -12.51 -5.19 0.31
C ASN A 27 -12.05 -4.15 1.34
N PHE A 28 -10.80 -3.68 1.21
CA PHE A 28 -10.30 -2.56 2.01
C PHE A 28 -10.78 -1.24 1.42
N ASN A 29 -11.43 -0.42 2.25
CA ASN A 29 -11.77 0.94 1.87
C ASN A 29 -10.53 1.83 2.00
N ILE A 30 -10.14 2.45 0.89
CA ILE A 30 -8.99 3.37 0.83
C ILE A 30 -9.55 4.78 1.00
N ASP A 31 -9.20 5.42 2.10
CA ASP A 31 -9.59 6.80 2.40
C ASP A 31 -8.68 7.80 1.67
N SER A 32 -7.39 7.49 1.55
CA SER A 32 -6.44 8.24 0.71
C SER A 32 -5.30 7.35 0.23
N LEU A 33 -4.72 7.71 -0.92
CA LEU A 33 -3.53 7.07 -1.47
C LEU A 33 -2.68 8.10 -2.21
N GLN A 34 -1.40 8.14 -1.88
CA GLN A 34 -0.38 8.99 -2.49
C GLN A 34 0.82 8.14 -2.88
N VAL A 35 1.37 8.40 -4.06
CA VAL A 35 2.61 7.79 -4.55
C VAL A 35 3.55 8.89 -5.00
N GLY A 36 4.84 8.75 -4.70
CA GLY A 36 5.88 9.58 -5.26
C GLY A 36 7.22 8.87 -5.23
N HIS A 37 8.22 9.45 -5.88
CA HIS A 37 9.60 8.99 -5.75
C HIS A 37 10.07 9.15 -4.29
N SER A 38 10.89 8.21 -3.82
CA SER A 38 11.59 8.38 -2.55
C SER A 38 12.96 9.04 -2.76
N GLU A 39 13.65 9.30 -1.67
CA GLU A 39 15.05 9.73 -1.64
C GLU A 39 16.02 8.75 -2.32
N THR A 40 15.59 7.50 -2.54
CA THR A 40 16.41 6.45 -3.17
C THR A 40 15.99 6.26 -4.63
N PRO A 41 16.90 6.45 -5.60
CA PRO A 41 16.62 6.21 -7.01
C PRO A 41 16.09 4.79 -7.27
N GLY A 42 15.02 4.69 -8.06
CA GLY A 42 14.38 3.40 -8.37
C GLY A 42 13.49 2.84 -7.25
N ILE A 43 13.24 3.61 -6.19
CA ILE A 43 12.28 3.31 -5.12
C ILE A 43 11.21 4.41 -5.06
N SER A 44 9.96 4.00 -4.98
CA SER A 44 8.82 4.88 -4.74
C SER A 44 8.34 4.72 -3.30
N ARG A 45 7.87 5.82 -2.71
CA ARG A 45 7.17 5.83 -1.42
C ARG A 45 5.67 5.92 -1.69
N MET A 46 4.92 4.96 -1.16
CA MET A 46 3.46 4.99 -1.18
C MET A 46 2.92 5.16 0.23
N THR A 47 2.05 6.15 0.40
CA THR A 47 1.33 6.42 1.65
C THR A 47 -0.15 6.23 1.39
N PHE A 48 -0.85 5.47 2.23
CA PHE A 48 -2.27 5.27 2.08
C PHE A 48 -2.94 5.11 3.44
N VAL A 49 -4.18 5.59 3.52
CA VAL A 49 -5.02 5.49 4.70
C VAL A 49 -6.12 4.49 4.41
N VAL A 50 -6.28 3.51 5.29
CA VAL A 50 -7.35 2.50 5.22
C VAL A 50 -8.22 2.58 6.47
N ASP A 51 -9.51 2.31 6.31
CA ASP A 51 -10.40 2.11 7.45
C ASP A 51 -10.56 0.60 7.71
N GLY A 52 -10.24 0.19 8.94
CA GLY A 52 -10.29 -1.20 9.35
C GLY A 52 -10.07 -1.41 10.84
N ASN A 53 -9.99 -2.68 11.23
CA ASN A 53 -9.54 -3.10 12.56
C ASN A 53 -8.06 -3.52 12.51
N GLU A 54 -7.44 -3.73 13.67
CA GLU A 54 -6.02 -4.11 13.75
C GLU A 54 -5.70 -5.38 12.95
N HIS A 55 -6.56 -6.41 13.04
CA HIS A 55 -6.37 -7.66 12.30
C HIS A 55 -6.32 -7.44 10.78
N MET A 56 -7.18 -6.56 10.27
CA MET A 56 -7.22 -6.17 8.86
C MET A 56 -5.93 -5.48 8.43
N VAL A 57 -5.42 -4.52 9.21
CA VAL A 57 -4.16 -3.83 8.94
C VAL A 57 -2.99 -4.81 8.93
N ASP A 58 -2.99 -5.73 9.87
CA ASP A 58 -1.97 -6.76 10.00
C ASP A 58 -1.93 -7.67 8.76
N GLN A 59 -3.10 -8.00 8.20
CA GLN A 59 -3.20 -8.69 6.93
C GLN A 59 -2.66 -7.84 5.77
N VAL A 60 -3.00 -6.56 5.68
CA VAL A 60 -2.48 -5.66 4.63
C VAL A 60 -0.94 -5.66 4.63
N ILE A 61 -0.32 -5.47 5.79
CA ILE A 61 1.13 -5.49 5.95
C ILE A 61 1.73 -6.82 5.48
N LYS A 62 1.14 -7.95 5.88
CA LYS A 62 1.57 -9.29 5.45
C LYS A 62 1.49 -9.48 3.93
N GLN A 63 0.51 -8.86 3.28
CA GLN A 63 0.32 -8.98 1.82
C GLN A 63 1.25 -8.05 1.04
N LEU A 64 1.49 -6.84 1.52
CA LEU A 64 2.45 -5.92 0.91
C LEU A 64 3.85 -6.52 0.85
N ARG A 65 4.26 -7.27 1.87
CA ARG A 65 5.51 -8.05 1.88
C ARG A 65 5.59 -9.14 0.80
N LYS A 66 4.49 -9.49 0.13
CA LYS A 66 4.47 -10.45 -0.99
C LYS A 66 4.43 -9.77 -2.36
N VAL A 67 4.24 -8.45 -2.40
CA VAL A 67 4.17 -7.67 -3.64
C VAL A 67 5.58 -7.22 -4.11
N VAL A 68 6.62 -7.65 -3.39
CA VAL A 68 8.05 -7.41 -3.64
C VAL A 68 8.55 -8.13 -4.88
#